data_AF-A0A6V8K389-F1
#
_entry.id   AF-A0A6V8K389-F1
#
_cell.length_a   1.000
_cell.length_b   1.000
_cell.length_c   1.000
_cell.angle_alpha   90.00
_cell.angle_beta   90.00
_cell.angle_gamma   90.00
#
_symmetry.space_group_name_H-M   'P 1'
#
loop_
_entity.id
_entity.type
_entity.pdbx_description
1 polymer ?
#
loop_
_entity_poly.entity_id
_entity_poly.type
_entity_poly.pdbx_seq_one_letter_code
_entity_poly.pdbx_strand_id
1 'polypeptide(L)'
;MRAFHGGTKARETAKSWLCRPSQAPLPEVPVAHIHDNYGPEARYAVEREAELPTTKWDEEVARGLELGLPGADSIVDRRIPTFSRGELPHFAGINTFLKAPYLEDVRRCGEYDVAVLGAPFDGGTTYRSGTRFGPQGIRKISALYGPYSFELGVDLRESITIADLGDVFTIPANIEKTFDQISKAVGHVYASGAFPVVLGGDHSIGYPTVRGVAEHLDGNLGIIHFDRHVDTQETDLDERMHTTPWFHATDIPNVPPKNLVQIGIGGWQAPRPGSRSGASAARRS
;
A
#
# COMPACT_ATOMS: atom_id res chain seq x y z
N MET A 1 -19.88 47.43 32.71
CA MET A 1 -20.04 47.36 34.18
C MET A 1 -21.49 47.01 34.50
N ARG A 2 -21.78 45.73 34.73
CA ARG A 2 -22.94 45.22 35.50
C ARG A 2 -22.70 43.74 35.70
N ALA A 3 -22.22 43.42 36.89
CA ALA A 3 -21.97 42.08 37.37
C ALA A 3 -23.31 41.43 37.74
N PHE A 4 -23.51 40.18 37.34
CA PHE A 4 -24.45 39.29 38.00
C PHE A 4 -23.64 38.28 38.79
N HIS A 5 -23.69 38.44 40.12
CA HIS A 5 -23.34 37.41 41.09
C HIS A 5 -24.60 36.58 41.35
N GLY A 6 -24.46 35.26 41.33
CA GLY A 6 -25.51 34.31 41.70
C GLY A 6 -24.87 32.94 41.90
N GLY A 7 -24.55 32.61 43.15
CA GLY A 7 -23.69 31.48 43.51
C GLY A 7 -24.40 30.13 43.64
N THR A 8 -23.55 29.11 43.60
CA THR A 8 -23.57 27.88 44.42
C THR A 8 -24.80 26.98 44.40
N LYS A 9 -24.66 25.80 43.78
CA LYS A 9 -24.55 24.49 44.47
C LYS A 9 -24.52 23.34 43.45
N ALA A 10 -23.33 22.84 43.14
CA ALA A 10 -23.16 21.52 42.51
C ALA A 10 -21.76 20.99 42.87
N ARG A 11 -21.52 20.76 44.15
CA ARG A 11 -20.39 19.97 44.64
C ARG A 11 -20.95 19.04 45.72
N GLU A 12 -21.40 17.87 45.28
CA GLU A 12 -21.46 16.63 46.04
C GLU A 12 -22.25 15.60 45.19
N THR A 13 -21.52 14.72 44.52
CA THR A 13 -21.85 13.31 44.20
C THR A 13 -20.86 12.77 43.15
N ALA A 14 -19.56 12.95 43.40
CA ALA A 14 -18.50 12.29 42.63
C ALA A 14 -17.90 11.12 43.43
N LYS A 15 -18.74 10.22 43.92
CA LYS A 15 -18.34 8.92 44.49
C LYS A 15 -19.50 7.94 44.34
N SER A 16 -19.47 7.12 43.27
CA SER A 16 -19.97 5.73 43.21
C SER A 16 -20.50 5.31 41.82
N TRP A 17 -19.70 5.42 40.76
CA TRP A 17 -19.99 4.69 39.51
C TRP A 17 -18.68 4.17 38.88
N LEU A 18 -17.87 3.48 39.69
CA LEU A 18 -16.96 2.48 39.15
C LEU A 18 -17.83 1.27 38.83
N CYS A 19 -18.26 1.15 37.57
CA CYS A 19 -18.85 -0.06 37.05
C CYS A 19 -17.80 -1.17 37.22
N ARG A 20 -17.97 -2.05 38.21
CA ARG A 20 -17.14 -3.25 38.32
C ARG A 20 -17.46 -4.09 37.08
N PRO A 21 -16.49 -4.43 36.21
CA PRO A 21 -16.75 -5.42 35.18
C PRO A 21 -17.23 -6.69 35.90
N SER A 22 -18.33 -7.27 35.43
CA SER A 22 -18.83 -8.53 35.95
C SER A 22 -17.72 -9.57 35.75
N GLN A 23 -17.02 -9.93 36.82
CA GLN A 23 -16.08 -11.05 36.88
C GLN A 23 -16.83 -12.39 36.94
N ALA A 24 -17.86 -12.57 36.10
CA ALA A 24 -18.32 -13.91 35.81
C ALA A 24 -17.33 -14.45 34.78
N PRO A 25 -16.48 -15.43 35.13
CA PRO A 25 -15.69 -16.11 34.12
C PRO A 25 -16.66 -16.65 33.07
N LEU A 26 -16.38 -16.36 31.80
CA LEU A 26 -17.05 -17.07 30.72
C LEU A 26 -16.90 -18.57 31.00
N PRO A 27 -17.94 -19.39 30.75
CA PRO A 27 -17.82 -20.82 30.95
C PRO A 27 -16.58 -21.30 30.19
N GLU A 28 -15.67 -21.98 30.89
CA GLU A 28 -14.54 -22.65 30.26
C GLU A 28 -15.12 -23.68 29.28
N VAL A 29 -15.22 -23.29 28.02
CA VAL A 29 -15.40 -24.26 26.94
C VAL A 29 -14.12 -25.06 26.95
N PRO A 30 -14.16 -26.38 27.18
CA PRO A 30 -12.98 -27.19 27.03
C PRO A 30 -12.47 -26.92 25.61
N VAL A 31 -11.29 -26.33 25.49
CA VAL A 31 -10.57 -26.22 24.22
C VAL A 31 -10.11 -27.64 23.90
N ALA A 32 -11.06 -28.53 23.58
CA ALA A 32 -10.77 -29.58 22.63
C ALA A 32 -10.18 -28.83 21.45
N HIS A 33 -8.93 -29.12 21.11
CA HIS A 33 -8.21 -28.50 20.01
C HIS A 33 -9.01 -28.72 18.73
N ILE A 34 -10.00 -27.86 18.47
CA ILE A 34 -10.81 -27.89 17.25
C ILE A 34 -9.82 -27.91 16.08
N HIS A 35 -8.75 -27.13 16.19
CA HIS A 35 -7.68 -26.96 15.22
C HIS A 35 -6.76 -28.18 15.01
N ASP A 36 -6.71 -29.17 15.90
CA ASP A 36 -5.86 -30.36 15.72
C ASP A 36 -6.28 -31.20 14.50
N ASN A 37 -7.53 -31.04 14.06
CA ASN A 37 -8.11 -31.76 12.93
C ASN A 37 -7.92 -31.06 11.55
N TYR A 38 -7.30 -29.87 11.51
CA TYR A 38 -7.30 -29.01 10.30
C TYR A 38 -5.96 -28.94 9.55
N GLY A 39 -5.00 -29.82 9.88
CA GLY A 39 -3.72 -29.92 9.18
C GLY A 39 -2.63 -28.99 9.73
N PRO A 40 -1.37 -29.13 9.25
CA PRO A 40 -0.23 -28.36 9.75
C PRO A 40 -0.34 -26.85 9.46
N GLU A 41 -0.95 -26.45 8.34
CA GLU A 41 -1.10 -25.06 7.95
C GLU A 41 -2.08 -24.30 8.87
N ALA A 42 -3.21 -24.92 9.20
CA ALA A 42 -4.18 -24.31 10.11
C ALA A 42 -3.62 -24.16 11.53
N ARG A 43 -2.81 -25.13 11.97
CA ARG A 43 -2.13 -25.08 13.26
C ARG A 43 -1.10 -23.94 13.29
N TYR A 44 -0.26 -23.85 12.26
CA TYR A 44 0.70 -22.75 12.11
C TYR A 44 -0.01 -21.39 12.18
N ALA A 45 -1.10 -21.20 11.44
CA ALA A 45 -1.86 -19.95 11.45
C ALA A 45 -2.36 -19.57 12.86
N VAL A 46 -2.95 -20.53 13.59
CA VAL A 46 -3.46 -20.30 14.95
C VAL A 46 -2.33 -20.02 15.95
N GLU A 47 -1.23 -20.77 15.88
CA GLU A 47 -0.07 -20.55 16.75
C GLU A 47 0.54 -19.17 16.50
N ARG A 48 0.69 -18.78 15.23
CA ARG A 48 1.21 -17.47 14.85
C ARG A 48 0.29 -16.33 15.28
N GLU A 49 -1.02 -16.50 15.14
CA GLU A 49 -2.00 -15.50 15.59
C GLU A 49 -1.90 -15.24 17.08
N ALA A 50 -1.74 -16.29 17.89
CA ALA A 50 -1.62 -16.17 19.34
C ALA A 50 -0.38 -15.36 19.79
N GLU A 51 0.62 -15.22 18.92
CA GLU A 51 1.85 -14.48 19.18
C GLU A 51 1.79 -13.02 18.68
N LEU A 52 0.78 -12.65 17.89
CA LEU A 52 0.68 -11.29 17.34
C LEU A 52 0.19 -10.30 18.41
N PRO A 53 0.86 -9.15 18.57
CA PRO A 53 0.40 -8.10 19.48
C PRO A 53 -0.81 -7.37 18.91
N THR A 54 -1.54 -6.64 19.76
CA THR A 54 -2.61 -5.72 19.35
C THR A 54 -2.22 -4.25 19.53
N THR A 55 -0.92 -3.97 19.68
CA THR A 55 -0.45 -2.66 20.17
C THR A 55 -0.80 -1.55 19.20
N LYS A 56 -0.52 -1.74 17.91
CA LYS A 56 -0.81 -0.74 16.88
C LYS A 56 -2.31 -0.63 16.60
N TRP A 57 -3.04 -1.73 16.71
CA TRP A 57 -4.50 -1.68 16.69
C TRP A 57 -5.08 -0.81 17.82
N ASP A 58 -4.62 -1.02 19.05
CA ASP A 58 -5.09 -0.26 20.21
C ASP A 58 -4.70 1.23 20.12
N GLU A 59 -3.51 1.53 19.60
CA GLU A 59 -3.08 2.90 19.27
C GLU A 59 -3.99 3.55 18.20
N GLU A 60 -4.38 2.83 17.15
CA GLU A 60 -5.28 3.33 16.11
C GLU A 60 -6.68 3.64 16.67
N VAL A 61 -7.22 2.74 17.50
CA VAL A 61 -8.50 2.95 18.19
C VAL A 61 -8.44 4.18 19.09
N ALA A 62 -7.39 4.31 19.89
CA ALA A 62 -7.20 5.45 20.79
C ALA A 62 -7.13 6.78 20.01
N ARG A 63 -6.33 6.82 18.94
CA ARG A 63 -6.23 7.97 18.02
C ARG A 63 -7.57 8.27 17.37
N GLY A 64 -8.34 7.24 17.00
CA GLY A 64 -9.66 7.39 16.42
C GLY A 64 -10.64 8.10 17.35
N LEU A 65 -10.61 7.77 18.64
CA LEU A 65 -11.42 8.44 19.67
C LEU A 65 -10.95 9.87 19.94
N GLU A 66 -9.63 10.09 20.01
CA GLU A 66 -9.04 11.41 20.25
C GLU A 66 -9.38 12.40 19.12
N LEU A 67 -9.22 11.99 17.87
CA LEU A 67 -9.41 12.85 16.68
C LEU A 67 -10.82 12.78 16.08
N GLY A 68 -11.63 11.82 16.50
CA GLY A 68 -12.94 11.50 15.91
C GLY A 68 -14.13 11.71 16.85
N LEU A 69 -13.89 12.18 18.09
CA LEU A 69 -14.85 12.30 19.18
C LEU A 69 -15.39 10.94 19.68
N PRO A 70 -15.74 10.81 20.96
CA PRO A 70 -16.40 9.61 21.48
C PRO A 70 -17.68 9.29 20.70
N GLY A 71 -17.98 8.01 20.51
CA GLY A 71 -19.24 7.57 19.92
C GLY A 71 -20.46 8.00 20.77
N ALA A 72 -21.62 8.12 20.11
CA ALA A 72 -22.87 8.51 20.77
C ALA A 72 -23.23 7.61 21.97
N ASP A 73 -23.99 8.14 22.93
CA ASP A 73 -24.37 7.42 24.16
C ASP A 73 -25.10 6.08 23.89
N SER A 74 -25.78 5.96 22.74
CA SER A 74 -26.46 4.73 22.31
C SER A 74 -25.53 3.61 21.81
N ILE A 75 -24.26 3.89 21.49
CA ILE A 75 -23.32 2.92 20.90
C ILE A 75 -22.61 2.10 21.98
N VAL A 76 -22.90 0.81 22.12
CA VAL A 76 -22.34 -0.02 23.21
C VAL A 76 -20.81 -0.13 23.16
N ASP A 77 -20.22 -0.36 21.98
CA ASP A 77 -18.76 -0.46 21.83
C ASP A 77 -18.10 0.93 21.87
N ARG A 78 -17.43 1.24 22.97
CA ARG A 78 -16.79 2.53 23.22
C ARG A 78 -15.48 2.74 22.46
N ARG A 79 -15.03 1.75 21.69
CA ARG A 79 -13.92 1.90 20.73
C ARG A 79 -14.36 2.58 19.43
N ILE A 80 -15.67 2.70 19.17
CA ILE A 80 -16.20 3.30 17.95
C ILE A 80 -16.26 4.83 18.11
N PRO A 81 -15.50 5.61 17.32
CA PRO A 81 -15.60 7.07 17.33
C PRO A 81 -16.82 7.57 16.55
N THR A 82 -17.22 8.82 16.79
CA THR A 82 -18.30 9.47 16.01
C THR A 82 -17.89 9.68 14.55
N PHE A 83 -16.63 10.07 14.29
CA PHE A 83 -16.07 10.19 12.96
C PHE A 83 -15.05 9.08 12.69
N SER A 84 -15.15 8.41 11.54
CA SER A 84 -14.17 7.40 11.12
C SER A 84 -12.80 8.02 10.87
N ARG A 85 -11.75 7.44 11.49
CA ARG A 85 -10.37 7.94 11.50
C ARG A 85 -9.30 6.86 11.28
N GLY A 86 -9.72 5.62 11.02
CA GLY A 86 -8.86 4.46 10.81
C GLY A 86 -9.48 3.51 9.81
N GLU A 87 -9.23 2.21 9.98
CA GLU A 87 -9.68 1.17 9.06
C GLU A 87 -11.20 1.06 8.97
N LEU A 88 -11.89 1.24 10.10
CA LEU A 88 -13.32 0.96 10.21
C LEU A 88 -14.22 2.21 10.23
N PRO A 89 -15.48 2.08 9.73
CA PRO A 89 -15.94 0.97 8.90
C PRO A 89 -15.33 1.05 7.50
N HIS A 90 -15.04 -0.09 6.88
CA HIS A 90 -14.32 -0.19 5.59
C HIS A 90 -14.87 0.70 4.46
N PHE A 91 -16.18 0.97 4.46
CA PHE A 91 -16.86 1.79 3.44
C PHE A 91 -16.77 3.30 3.66
N ALA A 92 -16.22 3.78 4.79
CA ALA A 92 -16.17 5.20 5.17
C ALA A 92 -14.73 5.72 5.30
N GLY A 93 -14.59 7.02 5.60
CA GLY A 93 -13.30 7.67 5.80
C GLY A 93 -12.57 8.03 4.50
N ILE A 94 -11.40 8.66 4.64
CA ILE A 94 -10.52 8.98 3.51
C ILE A 94 -10.02 7.67 2.91
N ASN A 95 -9.91 7.62 1.59
CA ASN A 95 -9.70 6.37 0.86
C ASN A 95 -8.28 6.29 0.28
N THR A 96 -7.31 6.20 1.18
CA THR A 96 -5.91 5.84 0.92
C THR A 96 -5.75 4.32 0.81
N PHE A 97 -4.59 3.87 0.32
CA PHE A 97 -4.24 2.46 0.22
C PHE A 97 -4.29 1.78 1.59
N LEU A 98 -5.08 0.72 1.75
CA LEU A 98 -5.32 0.00 3.01
C LEU A 98 -5.69 0.90 4.20
N LYS A 99 -6.31 2.07 3.94
CA LYS A 99 -6.57 3.10 4.97
C LYS A 99 -5.33 3.61 5.71
N ALA A 100 -4.14 3.41 5.14
CA ALA A 100 -2.89 3.93 5.68
C ALA A 100 -2.94 5.47 5.81
N PRO A 101 -2.20 6.06 6.76
CA PRO A 101 -2.11 7.51 6.90
C PRO A 101 -1.73 8.19 5.58
N TYR A 102 -2.48 9.22 5.21
CA TYR A 102 -2.08 10.13 4.13
C TYR A 102 -0.93 11.02 4.63
N LEU A 103 0.19 10.98 3.92
CA LEU A 103 1.36 11.79 4.28
C LEU A 103 1.33 13.12 3.54
N GLU A 104 0.96 14.19 4.25
CA GLU A 104 0.88 15.54 3.68
C GLU A 104 2.26 16.10 3.25
N ASP A 105 3.30 15.83 4.05
CA ASP A 105 4.67 16.25 3.76
C ASP A 105 5.52 15.08 3.30
N VAL A 106 5.63 14.92 1.98
CA VAL A 106 6.40 13.83 1.34
C VAL A 106 7.88 13.80 1.71
N ARG A 107 8.45 14.87 2.27
CA ARG A 107 9.84 14.88 2.76
C ARG A 107 10.04 13.98 3.98
N ARG A 108 8.95 13.62 4.66
CA ARG A 108 8.94 12.74 5.83
C ARG A 108 8.68 11.27 5.49
N CYS A 109 8.68 10.89 4.22
CA CYS A 109 8.40 9.50 3.82
C CYS A 109 9.39 8.49 4.40
N GLY A 110 10.64 8.88 4.68
CA GLY A 110 11.62 8.03 5.36
C GLY A 110 11.32 7.73 6.84
N GLU A 111 10.26 8.30 7.41
CA GLU A 111 9.73 7.89 8.72
C GLU A 111 8.89 6.61 8.64
N TYR A 112 8.65 6.10 7.43
CA TYR A 112 7.87 4.89 7.15
C TYR A 112 8.73 3.83 6.47
N ASP A 113 8.47 2.56 6.77
CA ASP A 113 9.13 1.44 6.10
C ASP A 113 8.69 1.30 4.64
N VAL A 114 7.42 1.63 4.37
CA VAL A 114 6.80 1.54 3.04
C VAL A 114 6.07 2.83 2.70
N ALA A 115 6.32 3.35 1.49
CA ALA A 115 5.65 4.51 0.93
C ALA A 115 4.92 4.13 -0.35
N VAL A 116 3.59 4.18 -0.30
CA VAL A 116 2.71 3.90 -1.44
C VAL A 116 2.46 5.19 -2.21
N LEU A 117 2.62 5.16 -3.53
CA LEU A 117 2.38 6.29 -4.42
C LEU A 117 1.70 5.82 -5.70
N GLY A 118 0.77 6.61 -6.24
CA GLY A 118 0.15 6.33 -7.53
C GLY A 118 0.89 7.00 -8.68
N ALA A 119 0.93 6.35 -9.83
CA ALA A 119 1.42 6.90 -11.09
C ALA A 119 0.30 6.83 -12.14
N PRO A 120 -0.72 7.72 -12.07
CA PRO A 120 -1.92 7.68 -12.92
C PRO A 120 -1.59 8.12 -14.36
N PHE A 121 -1.03 7.21 -15.16
CA PHE A 121 -0.61 7.48 -16.53
C PHE A 121 -0.96 6.31 -17.45
N ASP A 122 -1.60 6.59 -18.59
CA ASP A 122 -1.90 5.59 -19.61
C ASP A 122 -1.56 6.07 -21.04
N GLY A 123 -0.66 7.05 -21.15
CA GLY A 123 -0.26 7.64 -22.42
C GLY A 123 0.60 6.73 -23.28
N GLY A 124 1.13 5.64 -22.73
CA GLY A 124 1.85 4.60 -23.46
C GLY A 124 0.95 3.46 -23.95
N THR A 125 -0.36 3.51 -23.70
CA THR A 125 -1.30 2.45 -24.14
C THR A 125 -1.48 2.45 -25.66
N THR A 126 -1.37 1.28 -26.29
CA THR A 126 -1.53 1.13 -27.76
C THR A 126 -2.92 0.69 -28.20
N TYR A 127 -3.79 0.27 -27.27
CA TYR A 127 -5.16 -0.18 -27.59
C TYR A 127 -6.22 0.45 -26.66
N ARG A 128 -6.60 -0.21 -25.56
CA ARG A 128 -7.62 0.31 -24.64
C ARG A 128 -6.94 1.13 -23.53
N SER A 129 -7.26 2.42 -23.48
CA SER A 129 -6.89 3.31 -22.38
C SER A 129 -7.84 3.17 -21.18
N GLY A 130 -7.51 3.83 -20.07
CA GLY A 130 -8.32 3.86 -18.84
C GLY A 130 -7.54 3.56 -17.57
N THR A 131 -6.33 3.00 -17.67
CA THR A 131 -5.53 2.62 -16.50
C THR A 131 -4.97 3.82 -15.73
N ARG A 132 -5.08 5.06 -16.26
CA ARG A 132 -4.84 6.28 -15.46
C ARG A 132 -5.73 6.38 -14.21
N PHE A 133 -6.90 5.71 -14.20
CA PHE A 133 -7.79 5.62 -13.05
C PHE A 133 -7.48 4.43 -12.12
N GLY A 134 -6.50 3.60 -12.49
CA GLY A 134 -6.03 2.42 -11.75
C GLY A 134 -5.68 2.71 -10.29
N PRO A 135 -4.87 3.74 -9.97
CA PRO A 135 -4.47 4.01 -8.58
C PRO A 135 -5.67 4.28 -7.67
N GLN A 136 -6.66 5.04 -8.14
CA GLN A 136 -7.89 5.30 -7.40
C GLN A 136 -8.75 4.04 -7.23
N GLY A 137 -8.85 3.22 -8.28
CA GLY A 137 -9.55 1.94 -8.23
C GLY A 137 -8.94 0.97 -7.20
N ILE A 138 -7.61 0.86 -7.18
CA ILE A 138 -6.87 0.04 -6.21
C ILE A 138 -7.11 0.55 -4.79
N ARG A 139 -6.94 1.85 -4.52
CA ARG A 139 -7.22 2.41 -3.19
C ARG A 139 -8.65 2.11 -2.73
N LYS A 140 -9.64 2.30 -3.62
CA LYS A 140 -11.06 2.03 -3.33
C LYS A 140 -11.34 0.61 -2.91
N ILE A 141 -10.78 -0.37 -3.60
CA ILE A 141 -11.01 -1.78 -3.23
C ILE A 141 -10.12 -2.23 -2.08
N SER A 142 -8.94 -1.61 -1.90
CA SER A 142 -8.03 -1.95 -0.80
C SER A 142 -8.65 -1.69 0.58
N ALA A 143 -9.57 -0.72 0.69
CA ALA A 143 -10.29 -0.43 1.94
C ALA A 143 -11.13 -1.60 2.47
N LEU A 144 -11.49 -2.57 1.61
CA LEU A 144 -12.19 -3.80 2.01
C LEU A 144 -11.31 -4.75 2.82
N TYR A 145 -9.99 -4.72 2.59
CA TYR A 145 -9.05 -5.65 3.19
C TYR A 145 -8.37 -5.02 4.39
N GLY A 146 -8.25 -5.78 5.48
CA GLY A 146 -7.39 -5.44 6.61
C GLY A 146 -5.93 -5.84 6.36
N PRO A 147 -4.99 -5.36 7.19
CA PRO A 147 -3.56 -5.64 7.07
C PRO A 147 -3.14 -7.04 7.55
N TYR A 148 -4.07 -7.82 8.10
CA TYR A 148 -3.81 -9.13 8.67
C TYR A 148 -4.06 -10.27 7.67
N SER A 149 -3.07 -11.15 7.54
CA SER A 149 -3.16 -12.42 6.81
C SER A 149 -3.13 -13.60 7.77
N PHE A 150 -4.27 -14.27 7.92
CA PHE A 150 -4.40 -15.46 8.75
C PHE A 150 -3.48 -16.60 8.30
N GLU A 151 -3.46 -16.89 6.99
CA GLU A 151 -2.68 -18.01 6.43
C GLU A 151 -1.16 -17.84 6.64
N LEU A 152 -0.67 -16.59 6.58
CA LEU A 152 0.75 -16.29 6.78
C LEU A 152 1.10 -16.03 8.24
N GLY A 153 0.10 -15.74 9.09
CA GLY A 153 0.31 -15.32 10.47
C GLY A 153 1.08 -13.99 10.56
N VAL A 154 0.74 -13.05 9.66
CA VAL A 154 1.39 -11.73 9.55
C VAL A 154 0.32 -10.65 9.65
N ASP A 155 0.48 -9.73 10.60
CA ASP A 155 -0.23 -8.45 10.60
C ASP A 155 0.74 -7.34 10.16
N LEU A 156 0.50 -6.76 8.98
CA LEU A 156 1.31 -5.65 8.49
C LEU A 156 1.25 -4.44 9.43
N ARG A 157 0.15 -4.22 10.13
CA ARG A 157 -0.03 -3.10 11.08
C ARG A 157 0.99 -3.16 12.22
N GLU A 158 1.26 -4.37 12.71
CA GLU A 158 2.18 -4.62 13.81
C GLU A 158 3.62 -4.82 13.34
N SER A 159 3.82 -5.12 12.05
CA SER A 159 5.13 -5.50 11.50
C SER A 159 5.88 -4.35 10.83
N ILE A 160 5.16 -3.45 10.15
CA ILE A 160 5.75 -2.37 9.35
C ILE A 160 4.88 -1.11 9.40
N THR A 161 5.50 0.03 9.09
CA THR A 161 4.82 1.32 8.95
C THR A 161 4.61 1.64 7.47
N ILE A 162 3.36 2.00 7.12
CA ILE A 162 2.96 2.29 5.74
C ILE A 162 2.38 3.71 5.70
N ALA A 163 2.77 4.49 4.69
CA ALA A 163 2.16 5.76 4.34
C ALA A 163 1.66 5.77 2.89
N ASP A 164 0.56 6.49 2.63
CA ASP A 164 0.11 6.83 1.29
C ASP A 164 0.51 8.27 0.95
N LEU A 165 1.35 8.44 -0.06
CA LEU A 165 1.88 9.73 -0.52
C LEU A 165 0.95 10.43 -1.53
N GLY A 166 -0.17 9.80 -1.90
CA GLY A 166 -1.03 10.27 -2.98
C GLY A 166 -0.45 9.90 -4.35
N ASP A 167 -0.54 10.81 -5.32
CA ASP A 167 -0.21 10.52 -6.71
C ASP A 167 0.93 11.41 -7.21
N VAL A 168 1.81 10.83 -8.01
CA VAL A 168 2.75 11.57 -8.86
C VAL A 168 1.94 12.42 -9.83
N PHE A 169 2.31 13.69 -9.97
CA PHE A 169 1.69 14.58 -10.95
C PHE A 169 2.13 14.20 -12.37
N THR A 170 1.30 13.45 -13.09
CA THR A 170 1.57 13.01 -14.46
C THR A 170 1.10 14.06 -15.48
N ILE A 171 1.73 14.07 -16.66
CA ILE A 171 1.41 14.99 -17.76
C ILE A 171 0.90 14.15 -18.94
N PRO A 172 -0.43 13.98 -19.11
CA PRO A 172 -0.98 13.01 -20.06
C PRO A 172 -0.51 13.15 -21.51
N ALA A 173 -0.18 14.37 -21.93
CA ALA A 173 0.24 14.69 -23.29
C ALA A 173 1.77 14.62 -23.50
N ASN A 174 2.56 14.29 -22.48
CA ASN A 174 4.01 14.23 -22.60
C ASN A 174 4.58 13.10 -21.72
N ILE A 175 4.94 12.00 -22.38
CA ILE A 175 5.45 10.80 -21.71
C ILE A 175 6.80 11.06 -21.04
N GLU A 176 7.71 11.78 -21.69
CA GLU A 176 9.05 12.08 -21.16
C GLU A 176 8.99 12.88 -19.86
N LYS A 177 8.21 13.97 -19.83
CA LYS A 177 8.01 14.76 -18.60
C LYS A 177 7.33 13.95 -17.51
N THR A 178 6.43 13.04 -17.88
CA THR A 178 5.81 12.13 -16.92
C THR A 178 6.83 11.14 -16.35
N PHE A 179 7.69 10.59 -17.20
CA PHE A 179 8.78 9.70 -16.80
C PHE A 179 9.74 10.39 -15.85
N ASP A 180 10.08 11.66 -16.11
CA ASP A 180 10.94 12.45 -15.22
C ASP A 180 10.29 12.68 -13.85
N GLN A 181 8.98 12.98 -13.80
CA GLN A 181 8.25 13.11 -12.54
C GLN A 181 8.20 11.79 -11.75
N ILE A 182 7.92 10.67 -12.43
CA ILE A 182 7.88 9.34 -11.79
C ILE A 182 9.27 8.96 -11.26
N SER A 183 10.32 9.16 -12.05
CA SER A 183 11.70 8.84 -11.62
C SER A 183 12.09 9.68 -10.40
N LYS A 184 11.79 10.98 -10.41
CA LYS A 184 12.06 11.87 -9.29
C LYS A 184 11.29 11.47 -8.03
N ALA A 185 10.02 11.10 -8.16
CA ALA A 185 9.21 10.69 -7.01
C ALA A 185 9.68 9.36 -6.41
N VAL A 186 9.92 8.35 -7.25
CA VAL A 186 10.41 7.04 -6.80
C VAL A 186 11.82 7.14 -6.23
N GLY A 187 12.70 7.91 -6.87
CA GLY A 187 14.06 8.15 -6.37
C GLY A 187 14.05 8.88 -5.01
N HIS A 188 13.21 9.89 -4.83
CA HIS A 188 13.02 10.56 -3.54
C HIS A 188 12.60 9.59 -2.43
N VAL A 189 11.62 8.72 -2.71
CA VAL A 189 11.16 7.71 -1.76
C VAL A 189 12.28 6.73 -1.43
N TYR A 190 12.90 6.14 -2.45
CA TYR A 190 13.95 5.14 -2.26
C TYR A 190 15.17 5.71 -1.51
N ALA A 191 15.62 6.91 -1.88
CA ALA A 191 16.74 7.60 -1.22
C ALA A 191 16.45 7.98 0.24
N SER A 192 15.19 8.06 0.64
CA SER A 192 14.80 8.30 2.04
C SER A 192 14.95 7.07 2.94
N GLY A 193 15.13 5.89 2.36
CA GLY A 193 15.16 4.60 3.06
C GLY A 193 13.83 3.83 3.06
N ALA A 194 12.73 4.48 2.66
CA ALA A 194 11.42 3.83 2.52
C ALA A 194 11.34 2.97 1.25
N PHE A 195 10.61 1.85 1.32
CA PHE A 195 10.36 0.99 0.17
C PHE A 195 9.20 1.55 -0.69
N PRO A 196 9.42 1.90 -1.98
CA PRO A 196 8.38 2.43 -2.84
C PRO A 196 7.42 1.34 -3.34
N VAL A 197 6.12 1.56 -3.18
CA VAL A 197 5.06 0.75 -3.80
C VAL A 197 4.26 1.61 -4.78
N VAL A 198 4.50 1.40 -6.08
CA VAL A 198 3.89 2.22 -7.13
C VAL A 198 2.59 1.59 -7.62
N LEU A 199 1.47 2.28 -7.42
CA LEU A 199 0.18 1.92 -7.99
C LEU A 199 0.10 2.47 -9.41
N GLY A 200 0.11 1.57 -10.38
CA GLY A 200 0.29 1.98 -11.76
C GLY A 200 -0.94 2.58 -12.44
N GLY A 201 -0.61 3.27 -13.53
CA GLY A 201 -1.33 3.12 -14.79
C GLY A 201 -0.65 2.06 -15.68
N ASP A 202 -0.37 2.38 -16.94
CA ASP A 202 0.09 1.39 -17.93
C ASP A 202 1.55 0.96 -17.68
N HIS A 203 2.01 -0.09 -18.37
CA HIS A 203 3.33 -0.67 -18.13
C HIS A 203 4.50 0.24 -18.54
N SER A 204 4.26 1.33 -19.27
CA SER A 204 5.33 2.26 -19.66
C SER A 204 5.99 2.92 -18.44
N ILE A 205 5.26 3.05 -17.32
CA ILE A 205 5.78 3.59 -16.05
C ILE A 205 6.84 2.68 -15.40
N GLY A 206 6.99 1.42 -15.85
CA GLY A 206 8.00 0.49 -15.35
C GLY A 206 9.41 1.04 -15.56
N TYR A 207 9.68 1.65 -16.71
CA TYR A 207 10.97 2.27 -17.02
C TYR A 207 11.35 3.40 -16.04
N PRO A 208 10.56 4.49 -15.89
CA PRO A 208 10.92 5.55 -14.95
C PRO A 208 10.91 5.12 -13.48
N THR A 209 10.14 4.09 -13.11
CA THR A 209 10.19 3.52 -11.75
C THR A 209 11.55 2.88 -11.49
N VAL A 210 12.01 2.03 -12.42
CA VAL A 210 13.34 1.41 -12.35
C VAL A 210 14.44 2.47 -12.38
N ARG A 211 14.33 3.47 -13.26
CA ARG A 211 15.28 4.58 -13.35
C ARG A 211 15.44 5.32 -12.02
N GLY A 212 14.34 5.65 -11.34
CA GLY A 212 14.37 6.33 -10.04
C GLY A 212 15.06 5.51 -8.94
N VAL A 213 14.85 4.20 -8.88
CA VAL A 213 15.55 3.33 -7.92
C VAL A 213 17.03 3.20 -8.28
N ALA A 214 17.33 2.97 -9.56
CA ALA A 214 18.67 2.70 -10.05
C ALA A 214 19.66 3.86 -9.79
N GLU A 215 19.18 5.11 -9.79
CA GLU A 215 19.98 6.31 -9.49
C GLU A 215 20.52 6.36 -8.05
N HIS A 216 19.90 5.61 -7.13
CA HIS A 216 20.21 5.65 -5.69
C HIS A 216 20.63 4.28 -5.13
N LEU A 217 20.59 3.23 -5.95
CA LEU A 217 20.97 1.88 -5.54
C LEU A 217 22.49 1.66 -5.67
N ASP A 218 23.12 1.26 -4.57
CA ASP A 218 24.47 0.70 -4.58
C ASP A 218 24.43 -0.75 -5.10
N GLY A 219 24.80 -0.94 -6.36
CA GLY A 219 24.88 -2.27 -7.00
C GLY A 219 23.85 -2.47 -8.10
N ASN A 220 23.66 -3.73 -8.48
CA ASN A 220 22.79 -4.08 -9.61
C ASN A 220 21.33 -4.29 -9.16
N LEU A 221 20.40 -3.70 -9.88
CA LEU A 221 18.97 -3.96 -9.75
C LEU A 221 18.58 -5.21 -10.53
N GLY A 222 17.63 -5.97 -10.00
CA GLY A 222 16.96 -7.07 -10.71
C GLY A 222 15.46 -6.83 -10.86
N ILE A 223 14.89 -7.43 -11.90
CA ILE A 223 13.48 -7.27 -12.26
C ILE A 223 12.85 -8.66 -12.32
N ILE A 224 11.83 -8.88 -11.49
CA ILE A 224 10.94 -10.05 -11.59
C ILE A 224 9.62 -9.56 -12.19
N HIS A 225 9.34 -10.02 -13.40
CA HIS A 225 8.26 -9.50 -14.24
C HIS A 225 7.19 -10.56 -14.48
N PHE A 226 5.97 -10.31 -14.00
CA PHE A 226 4.80 -11.14 -14.24
C PHE A 226 3.90 -10.49 -15.29
N ASP A 227 3.88 -11.04 -16.50
CA ASP A 227 3.06 -10.52 -17.59
C ASP A 227 2.81 -11.59 -18.66
N ARG A 228 1.82 -11.35 -19.52
CA ARG A 228 1.67 -12.09 -20.78
C ARG A 228 2.61 -11.61 -21.88
N HIS A 229 3.04 -10.35 -21.84
CA HIS A 229 3.84 -9.71 -22.87
C HIS A 229 5.29 -9.56 -22.46
N VAL A 230 6.20 -9.48 -23.45
CA VAL A 230 7.64 -9.39 -23.19
C VAL A 230 8.10 -7.97 -22.92
N ASP A 231 7.41 -6.96 -23.44
CA ASP A 231 7.63 -5.53 -23.18
C ASP A 231 9.08 -5.03 -23.32
N THR A 232 9.79 -5.61 -24.29
CA THR A 232 11.22 -5.40 -24.60
C THR A 232 11.46 -4.80 -26.00
N GLN A 233 10.45 -4.14 -26.58
CA GLN A 233 10.64 -3.41 -27.84
C GLN A 233 11.45 -2.13 -27.61
N GLU A 234 12.27 -1.73 -28.57
CA GLU A 234 12.97 -0.43 -28.52
C GLU A 234 11.99 0.74 -28.67
N THR A 235 11.07 0.60 -29.63
CA THR A 235 9.99 1.55 -29.91
C THR A 235 8.72 0.81 -30.28
N ASP A 236 7.57 1.43 -30.09
CA ASP A 236 6.28 0.97 -30.62
C ASP A 236 5.47 2.19 -31.09
N LEU A 237 4.85 2.09 -32.26
CA LEU A 237 4.19 3.23 -32.93
C LEU A 237 5.06 4.52 -33.00
N ASP A 238 6.36 4.34 -33.28
CA ASP A 238 7.39 5.41 -33.38
C ASP A 238 7.77 6.09 -32.06
N GLU A 239 7.27 5.61 -30.92
CA GLU A 239 7.46 6.26 -29.62
C GLU A 239 7.74 5.24 -28.49
N ARG A 240 8.00 5.76 -27.29
CA ARG A 240 7.98 4.95 -26.06
C ARG A 240 6.55 4.62 -25.67
N MET A 241 6.30 3.35 -25.39
CA MET A 241 4.97 2.82 -25.12
C MET A 241 5.02 1.78 -23.99
N HIS A 242 3.86 1.27 -23.59
CA HIS A 242 3.77 0.20 -22.57
C HIS A 242 4.50 -1.10 -22.95
N THR A 243 4.85 -1.28 -24.23
CA THR A 243 5.57 -2.45 -24.75
C THR A 243 7.10 -2.25 -24.83
N THR A 244 7.62 -1.09 -24.38
CA THR A 244 9.06 -0.76 -24.43
C THR A 244 9.79 -0.60 -23.08
N PRO A 245 9.19 -0.73 -21.88
CA PRO A 245 9.84 -0.33 -20.64
C PRO A 245 11.12 -1.13 -20.34
N TRP A 246 11.13 -2.43 -20.65
CA TRP A 246 12.26 -3.29 -20.29
C TRP A 246 13.43 -3.19 -21.25
N PHE A 247 13.19 -2.77 -22.49
CA PHE A 247 14.30 -2.38 -23.36
C PHE A 247 15.08 -1.22 -22.72
N HIS A 248 14.40 -0.12 -22.41
CA HIS A 248 15.06 1.07 -21.86
C HIS A 248 15.58 0.87 -20.43
N ALA A 249 14.86 0.11 -19.60
CA ALA A 249 15.30 -0.16 -18.23
C ALA A 249 16.60 -0.96 -18.22
N THR A 250 16.74 -1.94 -19.12
CA THR A 250 17.93 -2.80 -19.13
C THR A 250 19.16 -2.19 -19.81
N ASP A 251 19.01 -1.02 -20.44
CA ASP A 251 20.11 -0.19 -20.91
C ASP A 251 20.72 0.69 -19.79
N ILE A 252 20.08 0.76 -18.61
CA ILE A 252 20.65 1.45 -17.46
C ILE A 252 21.86 0.64 -16.94
N PRO A 253 23.03 1.27 -16.68
CA PRO A 253 24.28 0.56 -16.40
C PRO A 253 24.22 -0.48 -15.28
N ASN A 254 23.44 -0.23 -14.23
CA ASN A 254 23.27 -1.12 -13.08
C ASN A 254 21.97 -1.93 -13.11
N VAL A 255 21.32 -2.07 -14.28
CA VAL A 255 20.11 -2.89 -14.45
C VAL A 255 20.34 -3.89 -15.59
N PRO A 256 21.34 -4.78 -15.50
CA PRO A 256 21.74 -5.59 -16.64
C PRO A 256 20.63 -6.59 -17.04
N PRO A 257 20.44 -6.89 -18.34
CA PRO A 257 19.40 -7.80 -18.82
C PRO A 257 19.42 -9.20 -18.19
N LYS A 258 20.58 -9.71 -17.76
CA LYS A 258 20.71 -10.99 -17.04
C LYS A 258 19.95 -11.03 -15.71
N ASN A 259 19.60 -9.87 -15.15
CA ASN A 259 18.82 -9.75 -13.93
C ASN A 259 17.32 -9.56 -14.20
N LEU A 260 16.87 -9.67 -15.45
CA LEU A 260 15.45 -9.65 -15.82
C LEU A 260 14.92 -11.09 -15.92
N VAL A 261 13.99 -11.46 -15.04
CA VAL A 261 13.26 -12.74 -15.08
C VAL A 261 11.81 -12.45 -15.45
N GLN A 262 11.32 -13.10 -16.51
CA GLN A 262 9.94 -12.94 -16.99
C GLN A 262 9.14 -14.23 -16.81
N ILE A 263 7.95 -14.11 -16.22
CA ILE A 263 7.09 -15.23 -15.84
C ILE A 263 5.69 -14.98 -16.44
N GLY A 264 5.14 -15.99 -17.12
CA GLY A 264 3.79 -15.93 -17.69
C GLY A 264 3.73 -15.55 -19.18
N ILE A 265 4.86 -15.27 -19.82
CA ILE A 265 4.95 -14.89 -21.24
C ILE A 265 4.23 -15.91 -22.12
N GLY A 266 3.33 -15.44 -22.99
CA GLY A 266 2.66 -16.31 -23.96
C GLY A 266 1.51 -15.64 -24.72
N GLY A 267 1.02 -16.36 -25.73
CA GLY A 267 -0.09 -15.91 -26.58
C GLY A 267 0.35 -15.30 -27.92
N TRP A 268 -0.64 -14.97 -28.76
CA TRP A 268 -0.42 -14.45 -30.13
C TRP A 268 -0.05 -12.95 -30.16
N GLN A 269 -0.04 -12.30 -29.00
CA GLN A 269 0.13 -10.84 -28.86
C GLN A 269 1.60 -10.43 -28.67
N ALA A 270 2.52 -11.37 -28.46
CA ALA A 270 3.93 -11.06 -28.29
C ALA A 270 4.58 -10.62 -29.62
N PRO A 271 5.08 -9.39 -29.75
CA PRO A 271 5.68 -8.92 -30.98
C PRO A 271 7.03 -9.60 -31.22
N ARG A 272 7.24 -10.15 -32.43
CA ARG A 272 8.52 -10.78 -32.81
C ARG A 272 9.74 -9.87 -32.59
N PRO A 273 9.69 -8.54 -32.84
CA PRO A 273 10.78 -7.63 -32.49
C PRO A 273 11.16 -7.68 -31.01
N GLY A 274 10.19 -7.53 -30.10
CA GLY A 274 10.43 -7.61 -28.65
C GLY A 274 11.04 -8.93 -28.23
N SER A 275 10.51 -10.06 -28.72
CA SER A 275 11.08 -11.38 -28.40
C SER A 275 12.54 -11.54 -28.87
N ARG A 276 12.91 -10.95 -30.01
CA ARG A 276 14.31 -10.93 -30.49
C ARG A 276 15.18 -10.05 -29.62
N SER A 277 14.71 -8.86 -29.26
CA SER A 277 15.45 -7.92 -28.41
C SER A 277 15.73 -8.53 -27.04
N GLY A 278 14.71 -9.05 -26.35
CA GLY A 278 14.86 -9.74 -25.07
C GLY A 278 15.82 -10.94 -25.16
N ALA A 279 15.69 -11.77 -26.19
CA ALA A 279 16.60 -12.90 -26.41
C ALA A 279 18.04 -12.47 -26.73
N SER A 280 18.24 -11.34 -27.39
CA SER A 280 19.56 -10.79 -27.71
C SER A 280 20.23 -10.16 -26.49
N ALA A 281 19.46 -9.47 -25.65
CA ALA A 281 19.93 -8.85 -24.42
C ALA A 281 20.44 -9.93 -23.45
N ALA A 282 19.71 -11.04 -23.30
CA ALA A 282 20.12 -12.19 -22.50
C ALA A 282 21.40 -12.90 -23.02
N ARG A 283 21.77 -12.73 -24.28
CA ARG A 283 22.98 -13.34 -24.88
C ARG A 283 24.22 -12.45 -24.79
N ARG A 284 24.05 -11.15 -24.53
CA ARG A 284 25.14 -10.15 -24.45
C ARG A 284 25.64 -9.92 -23.02
N SER A 285 24.92 -10.46 -22.02
CA SER A 285 25.13 -10.29 -20.57
C SER A 285 25.83 -11.46 -19.92
#